data_AF-A0A3D2J9B5-F1
#
_entry.id   AF-A0A3D2J9B5-F1
#
_cell.length_a   1.000
_cell.length_b   1.000
_cell.length_c   1.000
_cell.angle_alpha   90.00
_cell.angle_beta   90.00
_cell.angle_gamma   90.00
#
_symmetry.space_group_name_H-M   'P 1'
#
loop_
_entity.id
_entity.type
_entity.pdbx_description
1 polymer ?
#
loop_
_entity_poly.entity_id
_entity_poly.type
_entity_poly.pdbx_seq_one_letter_code
_entity_poly.pdbx_strand_id
1 'polypeptide(L)' 'AQDWYYGQHGERLHWPVDRYQDEGMRQARFLGHDVIKYHRTVATYLNMLLDAGFTITRLSEPQPTQEMLNSRPDMQD' A
#
# COMPACT_ATOMS: atom_id res chain seq x y z
N ALA A 1 -8.27 2.92 11.33
CA ALA A 1 -7.22 1.90 11.10
C ALA A 1 -7.05 1.71 9.61
N GLN A 2 -5.88 1.26 9.13
CA GLN A 2 -5.69 0.89 7.73
C GLN A 2 -6.24 -0.54 7.55
N ASP A 3 -7.48 -0.65 7.11
CA ASP A 3 -8.17 -1.93 6.97
C ASP A 3 -9.19 -1.87 5.83
N TRP A 4 -9.69 -3.02 5.39
CA TRP A 4 -10.76 -3.09 4.42
C TRP A 4 -12.02 -2.40 4.93
N TYR A 5 -12.78 -1.81 4.01
CA TYR A 5 -14.15 -1.42 4.29
C TYR A 5 -15.04 -2.65 4.13
N TYR A 6 -15.80 -2.98 5.17
CA TYR A 6 -16.63 -4.18 5.22
C TYR A 6 -18.11 -3.85 5.04
N GLY A 7 -18.82 -4.74 4.34
CA GLY A 7 -20.27 -4.67 4.19
C GLY A 7 -21.04 -5.19 5.39
N GLN A 8 -22.36 -5.27 5.26
CA GLN A 8 -23.25 -5.63 6.38
C GLN A 8 -23.07 -7.09 6.84
N HIS A 9 -22.53 -7.95 5.98
CA HIS A 9 -22.32 -9.38 6.27
C HIS A 9 -20.83 -9.71 6.50
N GLY A 10 -19.97 -8.70 6.65
CA GLY A 10 -18.53 -8.88 6.88
C GLY A 10 -17.71 -9.15 5.62
N GLU A 11 -18.29 -8.99 4.44
CA GLU A 11 -17.60 -9.08 3.16
C GLU A 11 -16.66 -7.87 2.94
N ARG A 12 -15.46 -8.12 2.38
CA ARG A 12 -14.55 -7.04 1.97
C ARG A 12 -15.15 -6.34 0.74
N LEU A 13 -15.44 -5.04 0.84
CA LEU A 13 -16.02 -4.28 -0.26
C LEU A 13 -14.96 -3.53 -1.07
N HIS A 14 -14.07 -2.81 -0.40
CA HIS A 14 -12.98 -2.06 -1.03
C HIS A 14 -11.93 -1.66 0.00
N TRP A 15 -10.74 -1.32 -0.48
CA TRP A 15 -9.71 -0.67 0.33
C TRP A 15 -9.92 0.86 0.28
N PRO A 16 -10.34 1.51 1.38
CA PRO A 16 -10.59 2.94 1.37
C PRO A 16 -9.27 3.71 1.32
N VAL A 17 -9.17 4.65 0.38
CA VAL A 17 -8.06 5.59 0.27
C VAL A 17 -8.60 7.01 0.36
N ASP A 18 -8.06 7.78 1.30
CA ASP A 18 -8.35 9.19 1.47
C ASP A 18 -7.04 9.93 1.79
N ARG A 19 -7.02 11.25 1.55
CA ARG A 19 -5.88 12.13 1.82
C ARG A 19 -4.58 11.66 1.17
N TYR A 20 -4.69 11.09 -0.04
CA TYR A 20 -3.53 10.55 -0.78
C TYR A 20 -2.50 11.63 -1.12
N GLN A 21 -2.95 12.87 -1.38
CA GLN A 21 -2.04 13.99 -1.68
C GLN A 21 -1.40 14.60 -0.44
N ASP A 22 -1.87 14.27 0.77
CA ASP A 22 -1.34 14.82 2.01
C ASP A 22 -0.09 14.05 2.44
N GLU A 23 1.09 14.39 1.92
CA GLU A 23 2.32 13.72 2.33
C GLU A 23 2.74 14.04 3.78
N GLY A 24 3.41 13.09 4.46
CA GLY A 24 3.96 13.30 5.80
C GLY A 24 3.72 12.16 6.78
N MET A 25 3.91 12.45 8.08
CA MET A 25 3.83 11.45 9.15
C MET A 25 2.45 10.76 9.19
N ARG A 26 2.44 9.45 9.44
CA ARG A 26 1.26 8.62 9.70
C ARG A 26 1.57 7.66 10.83
N GLN A 27 0.69 7.59 11.82
CA GLN A 27 0.72 6.52 12.83
C GLN A 27 -0.15 5.37 12.35
N ALA A 28 0.37 4.15 12.44
CA ALA A 28 -0.35 2.94 12.04
C ALA A 28 0.00 1.80 12.98
N ARG A 29 -0.96 0.88 13.19
CA ARG A 29 -0.67 -0.41 13.83
C ARG A 29 -0.35 -1.43 12.76
N PHE A 30 0.86 -1.97 12.77
CA PHE A 30 1.36 -2.92 11.79
C PHE A 30 1.97 -4.13 12.50
N LEU A 31 1.53 -5.34 12.10
CA LEU A 31 1.93 -6.61 12.72
C LEU A 31 1.86 -6.60 14.26
N GLY A 32 0.82 -5.96 14.81
CA GLY A 32 0.60 -5.86 16.27
C GLY A 32 1.27 -4.68 16.96
N HIS A 33 2.14 -3.93 16.28
CA HIS A 33 2.93 -2.84 16.85
C HIS A 33 2.51 -1.46 16.33
N ASP A 34 2.58 -0.44 17.17
CA ASP A 34 2.43 0.95 16.75
C ASP A 34 3.72 1.44 16.08
N VAL A 35 3.60 1.90 14.84
CA VAL A 35 4.71 2.38 14.04
C VAL A 35 4.40 3.73 13.43
N ILE A 36 5.46 4.51 13.19
CA ILE A 36 5.39 5.74 12.41
C ILE A 36 5.83 5.43 10.98
N LYS A 37 4.97 5.75 10.02
CA LYS A 37 5.25 5.72 8.57
C LYS A 37 5.31 7.16 8.05
N TYR A 38 6.03 7.39 6.96
CA TYR A 38 5.98 8.64 6.22
C TYR A 38 5.33 8.40 4.87
N HIS A 39 4.14 8.94 4.68
CA HIS A 39 3.43 8.87 3.42
C HIS A 39 4.09 9.78 2.38
N ARG A 40 4.30 9.21 1.19
CA ARG A 40 4.75 9.87 -0.02
C ARG A 40 3.97 9.29 -1.19
N THR A 41 3.62 10.14 -2.13
CA THR A 41 3.04 9.73 -3.41
C THR A 41 4.09 9.01 -4.24
N VAL A 42 3.65 8.21 -5.22
CA VAL A 42 4.56 7.59 -6.20
C VAL A 42 5.37 8.66 -6.94
N ALA A 43 4.73 9.78 -7.31
CA ALA A 43 5.38 10.89 -7.99
C ALA A 43 6.55 11.46 -7.18
N THR A 44 6.38 11.65 -5.86
CA THR A 44 7.45 12.17 -5.02
C THR A 44 8.65 11.22 -4.95
N TYR A 45 8.42 9.90 -4.86
CA TYR A 45 9.52 8.94 -4.91
C TYR A 45 10.27 8.97 -6.24
N LEU A 46 9.54 8.93 -7.36
CA LEU A 46 10.16 8.87 -8.68
C LEU A 46 10.90 10.17 -9.02
N ASN A 47 10.29 11.32 -8.77
CA ASN A 47 10.93 12.61 -9.05
C ASN A 47 12.17 12.81 -8.19
N MET A 48 12.16 12.43 -6.90
CA MET A 48 13.34 12.51 -6.05
C MET A 48 14.52 11.67 -6.59
N LEU A 49 14.24 10.47 -7.10
CA LEU A 49 15.27 9.62 -7.70
C LEU A 49 15.82 10.24 -9.00
N LEU A 50 14.95 10.79 -9.85
CA LEU A 50 15.33 11.48 -11.08
C LEU A 50 16.19 12.73 -10.80
N ASP A 51 15.76 13.57 -9.86
CA ASP A 51 16.47 14.79 -9.44
C ASP A 51 17.83 14.46 -8.83
N ALA A 52 17.96 13.31 -8.16
CA ALA A 52 19.22 12.80 -7.64
C ALA A 52 20.14 12.18 -8.71
N GLY A 53 19.72 12.17 -9.99
CA GLY A 53 20.52 11.68 -11.12
C GLY A 53 20.43 10.18 -11.37
N PHE A 54 19.46 9.48 -10.75
CA PHE A 54 19.22 8.06 -11.05
C PHE A 54 18.38 7.91 -12.32
N THR A 55 18.64 6.83 -13.06
CA THR A 55 17.77 6.37 -14.16
C THR A 55 16.80 5.33 -13.63
N ILE A 56 15.50 5.59 -13.75
CA ILE A 56 14.47 4.59 -13.45
C ILE A 56 14.42 3.57 -14.58
N THR A 57 14.80 2.32 -14.30
CA THR A 57 14.80 1.24 -15.30
C THR A 57 13.52 0.39 -15.26
N ARG A 58 12.81 0.37 -14.13
CA ARG A 58 11.55 -0.37 -13.95
C ARG A 58 10.77 0.18 -12.76
N LEU A 59 9.45 0.27 -12.91
CA LEU A 59 8.48 0.45 -11.83
C LEU A 59 7.58 -0.79 -11.80
N SER A 60 7.27 -1.32 -10.62
CA SER A 60 6.39 -2.49 -10.49
C SER A 60 5.62 -2.44 -9.18
N GLU A 61 4.32 -2.70 -9.26
CA GLU A 61 3.41 -2.87 -8.12
C GLU A 61 3.07 -4.36 -8.02
N PRO A 62 3.69 -5.10 -7.07
CA PRO A 62 3.66 -6.56 -7.08
C PRO A 62 2.26 -7.11 -6.77
N GLN A 63 1.88 -8.17 -7.49
CA GLN A 63 0.72 -9.01 -7.20
C GLN A 63 1.16 -10.32 -6.52
N PRO A 64 0.28 -10.99 -5.76
CA PRO A 64 0.58 -12.32 -5.21
C PRO A 64 0.97 -13.32 -6.32
N THR A 65 1.89 -14.23 -6.01
CA THR A 65 2.25 -15.30 -6.96
C THR A 65 1.12 -16.32 -7.09
N GLN A 66 1.09 -17.09 -8.17
CA GLN A 66 0.10 -18.16 -8.33
C GLN A 66 0.14 -19.18 -7.17
N GLU A 67 1.34 -19.49 -6.66
CA GLU A 67 1.52 -20.36 -5.49
C GLU A 67 0.87 -19.77 -4.23
N MET A 68 1.04 -18.47 -4.01
CA MET A 68 0.38 -17.76 -2.90
C MET A 68 -1.14 -17.79 -3.08
N LEU A 69 -1.66 -17.48 -4.27
CA LEU A 69 -3.10 -17.53 -4.55
C LEU A 69 -3.70 -18.93 -4.31
N ASN A 70 -2.96 -19.98 -4.65
CA ASN A 70 -3.40 -21.37 -4.49
C ASN A 70 -3.38 -21.82 -3.01
N SER A 71 -2.41 -21.35 -2.22
CA SER A 71 -2.23 -21.76 -0.82
C SER A 71 -2.90 -20.83 0.20
N ARG A 72 -3.24 -19.60 -0.21
CA ARG A 72 -3.79 -18.52 0.62
C ARG A 72 -5.00 -17.90 -0.05
N PRO A 73 -6.21 -18.46 0.20
CA PRO A 73 -7.45 -17.93 -0.36
C PRO A 73 -7.70 -16.46 -0.01
N ASP A 74 -7.17 -15.98 1.12
CA ASP A 74 -7.28 -14.59 1.58
C ASP A 74 -6.59 -13.57 0.65
N MET A 75 -5.70 -14.03 -0.23
CA MET A 75 -4.92 -13.22 -1.18
C MET A 75 -5.53 -13.12 -2.58
N GLN A 76 -6.69 -13.73 -2.83
CA GLN A 76 -7.35 -13.72 -4.16
C GLN A 76 -8.16 -12.46 -4.47
N ASP A 77 -8.34 -11.57 -3.49
CA ASP A 77 -9.12 -10.32 -3.62
C ASP A 77 -8.27 -9.14 -4.11
#